data_AF-A0A9P4JQ37-F1
#
_entry.id   AF-A0A9P4JQ37-F1
#
_cell.length_a   1.000
_cell.length_b   1.000
_cell.length_c   1.000
_cell.angle_alpha   90.00
_cell.angle_beta   90.00
_cell.angle_gamma   90.00
#
_symmetry.space_group_name_H-M   'P 1'
#
loop_
_entity.id
_entity.type
_entity.pdbx_description
1 polymer ?
#
loop_
_entity_poly.entity_id
_entity_poly.type
_entity_poly.pdbx_seq_one_letter_code
_entity_poly.pdbx_strand_id
1 'polypeptide(L)'
;MAATNSYFVPGFGISRAVIQSEIRYHCGPEAIVRPYTHQGRDGFLVTTSGPPLTKAQIEDLKKSSQEYEERQSREAFVNQPVPVIQGRRRSP
;
A
#
# COMPACT_ATOMS: atom_id res chain seq x y z
N MET A 1 21.29 7.34 -18.68
CA MET A 1 20.14 6.44 -18.45
C MET A 1 20.11 6.10 -16.98
N ALA A 2 19.16 6.63 -16.21
CA ALA A 2 19.02 6.24 -14.81
C ALA A 2 18.57 4.77 -14.77
N ALA A 3 19.37 3.90 -14.15
CA ALA A 3 19.03 2.48 -14.07
C ALA A 3 17.78 2.32 -13.21
N THR A 4 16.69 1.84 -13.81
CA THR A 4 15.48 1.47 -13.07
C THR A 4 15.77 0.25 -12.22
N ASN A 5 15.80 0.42 -10.91
CA ASN A 5 15.96 -0.66 -9.94
C ASN A 5 14.57 -1.14 -9.50
N SER A 6 14.38 -2.47 -9.51
CA SER A 6 13.15 -3.09 -9.00
C SER A 6 13.50 -4.07 -7.90
N TYR A 7 12.86 -3.92 -6.74
CA TYR A 7 13.12 -4.76 -5.57
C TYR A 7 11.83 -5.10 -4.83
N PHE A 8 11.88 -6.22 -4.10
CA PHE A 8 10.78 -6.72 -3.31
C PHE A 8 10.82 -6.16 -1.88
N VAL A 9 9.69 -5.65 -1.42
CA VAL A 9 9.46 -5.22 -0.05
C VAL A 9 8.43 -6.16 0.59
N PRO A 10 8.76 -6.86 1.69
CA PRO A 10 7.80 -7.69 2.40
C PRO A 10 6.58 -6.87 2.87
N GLY A 11 5.37 -7.40 2.73
CA GLY A 11 4.15 -6.67 3.06
C GLY A 11 3.78 -6.66 4.55
N PHE A 12 4.50 -7.39 5.39
CA PHE A 12 4.17 -7.53 6.80
C PHE A 12 4.26 -6.18 7.55
N GLY A 13 3.13 -5.72 8.06
CA GLY A 13 3.01 -4.45 8.79
C GLY A 13 3.03 -3.20 7.91
N ILE A 14 2.87 -3.34 6.58
CA ILE A 14 2.82 -2.20 5.65
C ILE A 14 1.46 -2.17 4.95
N SER A 15 0.72 -1.09 5.17
CA SER A 15 -0.56 -0.82 4.53
C SER A 15 -0.35 -0.44 3.07
N ARG A 16 -1.17 -1.02 2.19
CA ARG A 16 -1.19 -0.72 0.75
C ARG A 16 -1.42 0.77 0.48
N ALA A 17 -2.27 1.42 1.26
CA ALA A 17 -2.58 2.84 1.09
C ALA A 17 -1.35 3.72 1.42
N VAL A 18 -0.68 3.39 2.52
CA VAL A 18 0.50 4.12 3.00
C VAL A 18 1.66 3.99 2.02
N ILE A 19 2.03 2.76 1.63
CA ILE A 19 3.16 2.58 0.70
C ILE A 19 2.89 3.22 -0.66
N GLN A 20 1.64 3.22 -1.15
CA GLN A 20 1.29 3.90 -2.41
C GLN A 20 1.41 5.42 -2.33
N SER A 21 1.10 6.00 -1.17
CA SER A 21 1.20 7.44 -0.92
C SER A 21 2.66 7.87 -0.72
N GLU A 22 3.40 7.16 0.12
CA GLU A 22 4.72 7.60 0.62
C GLU A 22 5.88 7.18 -0.29
N ILE A 23 5.72 6.17 -1.16
CA ILE A 23 6.84 5.70 -1.98
C ILE A 23 7.44 6.80 -2.86
N ARG A 24 6.61 7.73 -3.34
CA ARG A 24 7.06 8.84 -4.18
C ARG A 24 7.88 9.87 -3.42
N TYR A 25 7.63 10.00 -2.12
CA TYR A 25 8.41 10.88 -1.25
C TYR A 25 9.82 10.31 -1.01
N HIS A 26 9.92 9.00 -0.76
CA HIS A 26 11.21 8.36 -0.49
C HIS A 26 12.05 8.07 -1.74
N CYS A 27 11.39 7.62 -2.82
CA CYS A 27 12.06 7.08 -4.01
C CYS A 27 11.93 7.98 -5.24
N GLY A 28 11.30 9.15 -5.11
CA GLY A 28 11.08 10.12 -6.18
C GLY A 28 9.75 9.96 -6.93
N PRO A 29 9.36 10.94 -7.75
CA PRO A 29 8.03 10.99 -8.39
C PRO A 29 7.78 9.83 -9.37
N GLU A 30 8.84 9.30 -9.99
CA GLU A 30 8.79 8.17 -10.91
C GLU A 30 8.70 6.81 -10.19
N ALA A 31 8.68 6.79 -8.85
CA ALA A 31 8.58 5.57 -8.09
C ALA A 31 7.19 4.96 -8.20
N ILE A 32 7.15 3.69 -8.58
CA ILE A 32 5.94 2.90 -8.75
C ILE A 32 5.97 1.74 -7.75
N VAL A 33 4.84 1.48 -7.11
CA VAL A 33 4.65 0.34 -6.23
C VAL A 33 3.41 -0.44 -6.65
N ARG A 34 3.53 -1.77 -6.67
CA ARG A 34 2.40 -2.68 -6.94
C ARG A 34 2.41 -3.87 -5.98
N PRO A 35 1.25 -4.43 -5.63
CA PRO A 35 1.17 -5.71 -4.93
C PRO A 35 1.93 -6.79 -5.71
N TYR A 36 2.71 -7.60 -5.01
CA TYR A 36 3.51 -8.66 -5.60
C TYR A 36 3.75 -9.79 -4.59
N THR A 37 3.79 -11.02 -5.08
CA THR A 37 4.12 -12.19 -4.27
C THR A 37 5.47 -12.72 -4.73
N HIS A 38 6.43 -12.78 -3.81
CA HIS A 38 7.77 -13.31 -4.10
C HIS A 38 7.99 -14.57 -3.27
N GLN A 39 8.16 -15.72 -3.94
CA GLN A 39 8.40 -17.02 -3.30
C GLN A 39 7.35 -17.37 -2.22
N GLY A 40 6.07 -17.10 -2.50
CA GLY A 40 4.97 -17.36 -1.57
C GLY A 40 4.85 -16.36 -0.42
N ARG A 41 5.64 -15.26 -0.42
CA ARG A 41 5.50 -14.17 0.53
C ARG A 41 4.84 -12.98 -0.15
N ASP A 42 3.74 -12.53 0.44
CA ASP A 42 3.05 -11.34 -0.03
C ASP A 42 3.81 -10.06 0.37
N GLY A 43 3.78 -9.10 -0.55
CA GLY A 43 4.42 -7.82 -0.37
C GLY A 43 4.21 -6.93 -1.57
N PHE A 44 5.24 -6.15 -1.86
CA PHE A 44 5.19 -5.12 -2.88
C PHE A 44 6.43 -5.16 -3.75
N LEU A 45 6.24 -4.99 -5.06
CA LEU A 45 7.33 -4.70 -5.97
C LEU A 45 7.43 -3.19 -6.12
N VAL A 46 8.57 -2.64 -5.70
CA VAL A 46 8.90 -1.23 -5.88
C VAL A 46 9.84 -1.10 -7.06
N THR A 47 9.52 -0.21 -7.99
CA THR A 47 10.36 0.17 -9.11
C THR A 47 10.67 1.65 -9.02
N THR A 48 11.95 2.02 -9.01
CA THR A 48 12.42 3.41 -8.91
C THR A 48 13.70 3.61 -9.71
N SER A 49 13.96 4.84 -10.14
CA SER A 49 15.24 5.28 -10.72
C SER A 49 16.29 5.63 -9.65
N GLY A 50 15.92 5.66 -8.37
CA GLY A 50 16.76 6.02 -7.24
C GLY A 50 17.35 4.81 -6.47
N PRO A 51 18.06 5.08 -5.36
CA PRO A 51 18.52 4.01 -4.47
C PRO A 51 17.33 3.24 -3.86
N PRO A 52 17.54 1.96 -3.47
CA PRO A 52 16.51 1.21 -2.78
C PRO A 52 16.19 1.83 -1.41
N LEU A 53 14.97 1.55 -0.91
CA LEU A 53 14.54 1.97 0.43
C LEU A 53 15.53 1.49 1.48
N THR A 54 15.90 2.42 2.36
CA THR A 54 16.72 2.12 3.54
C THR A 54 15.87 1.42 4.62
N LYS A 55 16.53 0.72 5.55
CA LYS A 55 15.83 0.08 6.67
C LYS A 55 15.03 1.08 7.51
N ALA A 56 15.57 2.28 7.75
CA ALA A 56 14.88 3.33 8.50
C ALA A 56 13.57 3.74 7.82
N GLN A 57 13.60 3.95 6.50
CA GLN A 57 12.39 4.28 5.74
C GLN A 57 11.35 3.15 5.74
N ILE A 58 11.77 1.89 5.77
CA ILE A 58 10.85 0.76 5.91
C ILE A 58 10.17 0.77 7.28
N GLU A 59 10.90 1.10 8.35
CA GLU A 59 10.32 1.23 9.69
C GLU A 59 9.38 2.43 9.80
N ASP A 60 9.70 3.54 9.15
CA ASP A 60 8.81 4.71 9.05
C ASP A 60 7.50 4.32 8.35
N LEU A 61 7.57 3.62 7.22
CA LEU A 61 6.39 3.11 6.50
C LEU A 61 5.52 2.19 7.36
N LYS A 62 6.13 1.34 8.19
CA LYS A 62 5.39 0.47 9.12
C LYS A 62 4.67 1.29 10.19
N LYS A 63 5.36 2.29 10.77
CA LYS A 63 4.76 3.17 11.77
C LYS A 63 3.59 3.96 11.18
N SER A 64 3.77 4.57 10.01
CA SER A 64 2.69 5.24 9.27
C SER A 64 1.53 4.29 8.96
N SER A 65 1.83 3.02 8.62
CA SER A 65 0.83 1.99 8.36
C SER A 65 0.02 1.63 9.60
N GLN A 66 0.69 1.50 10.75
CA GLN A 66 0.02 1.26 12.02
C GLN A 66 -0.90 2.43 12.40
N GLU A 67 -0.40 3.67 12.35
CA GLU A 67 -1.20 4.87 12.64
C GLU A 67 -2.39 5.01 11.68
N TYR A 68 -2.19 4.67 10.40
CA TYR A 68 -3.24 4.64 9.39
C TYR A 68 -4.32 3.61 9.70
N GLU A 69 -3.95 2.39 10.10
CA GLU A 69 -4.89 1.33 10.50
C GLU A 69 -5.64 1.69 11.80
N GLU A 70 -4.97 2.27 12.79
CA GLU A 70 -5.58 2.78 14.01
C GLU A 70 -6.59 3.89 13.72
N ARG A 71 -6.25 4.83 12.83
CA ARG A 71 -7.18 5.88 12.40
C ARG A 71 -8.36 5.30 11.62
N GLN A 72 -8.09 4.45 10.63
CA GLN A 72 -9.13 3.84 9.80
C GLN A 72 -10.04 2.95 10.64
N SER A 73 -9.54 2.24 11.64
CA SER A 73 -10.38 1.45 12.55
C SER A 73 -11.30 2.35 13.37
N ARG A 74 -10.80 3.46 13.93
CA ARG A 74 -11.65 4.45 14.64
C ARG A 74 -12.74 5.03 13.74
N GLU A 75 -12.45 5.25 12.46
CA GLU A 75 -13.40 5.78 11.48
C GLU A 75 -14.34 4.68 10.91
N ALA A 76 -13.89 3.43 10.80
CA ALA A 76 -14.67 2.32 10.26
C ALA A 76 -15.77 1.81 11.22
N PHE A 77 -15.70 2.19 12.50
CA PHE A 77 -16.70 1.87 13.52
C PHE A 77 -17.86 2.87 13.60
N VAL A 78 -18.13 3.68 12.57
CA VAL A 78 -19.51 4.14 12.37
C VAL A 78 -20.31 2.91 11.96
N ASN A 79 -21.02 2.30 12.92
CA ASN A 79 -22.00 1.23 12.71
C ASN A 79 -23.21 1.74 11.89
N GLN A 80 -22.97 2.47 10.80
CA GLN A 80 -23.99 2.89 9.87
C GLN A 80 -24.21 1.76 8.88
N PRO A 81 -25.45 1.22 8.78
CA PRO A 81 -25.75 0.20 7.79
C PRO A 81 -25.47 0.75 6.40
N VAL A 82 -24.54 0.11 5.68
CA VAL A 82 -24.28 0.44 4.28
C VAL A 82 -25.49 -0.02 3.46
N PRO A 83 -26.18 0.88 2.74
CA PRO A 83 -27.33 0.50 1.93
C PRO A 83 -26.87 -0.40 0.78
N VAL A 84 -27.17 -1.69 0.85
CA VAL A 84 -26.99 -2.62 -0.26
C VAL A 84 -28.09 -2.33 -1.27
N ILE A 85 -27.77 -1.65 -2.37
CA ILE A 85 -28.70 -1.50 -3.50
C ILE A 85 -28.84 -2.88 -4.14
N GLN A 86 -29.85 -3.64 -3.72
CA GLN A 86 -30.28 -4.83 -4.41
C GLN A 86 -30.83 -4.39 -5.77
N GLY A 87 -29.95 -4.42 -6.79
CA GLY A 87 -30.34 -4.17 -8.17
C GLY A 87 -31.55 -5.03 -8.51
N ARG A 88 -32.68 -4.36 -8.84
CA ARG A 88 -33.90 -5.00 -9.32
C ARG A 88 -33.51 -6.03 -10.38
N ARG A 89 -33.64 -7.32 -10.06
CA ARG A 89 -33.72 -8.37 -11.07
C ARG A 89 -34.90 -8.01 -11.96
N ARG A 90 -34.61 -7.45 -13.14
CA ARG A 90 -35.62 -7.24 -14.17
C ARG A 90 -35.85 -8.60 -14.83
N SER A 91 -36.94 -9.23 -14.46
CA SER A 91 -37.68 -10.23 -15.26
C SER A 91 -39.08 -9.64 -15.42
N PRO A 92 -39.58 -9.53 -16.66
CA PRO A 92 -40.12 -10.69 -17.37
C PRO A 92 -39.59 -10.86 -18.80
#